data_AF-A0A6B2BB74-F1
#
_entry.id   AF-A0A6B2BB74-F1
#
_cell.length_a   1.000
_cell.length_b   1.000
_cell.length_c   1.000
_cell.angle_alpha   90.00
_cell.angle_beta   90.00
_cell.angle_gamma   90.00
#
_symmetry.space_group_name_H-M   'P 1'
#
loop_
_entity.id
_entity.type
_entity.pdbx_description
1 polymer ?
#
loop_
_entity_poly.entity_id
_entity_poly.type
_entity_poly.pdbx_seq_one_letter_code
_entity_poly.pdbx_strand_id
1 'polypeptide(L)'
;MSPIDDLNVQPIEQRLAGLRQRQRHLTIWFVCLITFALVMVASLFLQKEFIYRFFDLSLHVQALDLPYSIQEFIPFKQPVDYFFNLLSWVGWLFLKLLVSFIGAFLLLSWIKKIGFFQRRLQAWTQRILAWIIAFILLWSGLSYLQYDWKDETEQAYQQWMSYKSNIIESQIAQDLQQARVPSAEKAYVLAQAALMHRPVDRQTANVYVNQLINIEKNNPTQFKDYNFKPEQLWAMQQQLYGKSVTPVTQSLEPRVQKAEKTSQIVNLLLLVLSFIFISLSIFLFILAMHLKTRRQRIEQTLHRID
;
A
#
# COMPACT_ATOMS: atom_id res chain seq x y z
N MET A 1 -43.82 45.17 -41.72
CA MET A 1 -43.32 43.77 -41.68
C MET A 1 -42.06 43.79 -40.84
N SER A 2 -42.11 43.18 -39.65
CA SER A 2 -41.06 43.25 -38.63
C SER A 2 -40.21 41.98 -38.66
N PRO A 3 -38.87 42.05 -38.66
CA PRO A 3 -37.99 40.90 -38.61
C PRO A 3 -37.63 40.59 -37.14
N ILE A 4 -38.46 39.80 -36.45
CA ILE A 4 -38.16 39.35 -35.07
C ILE A 4 -38.42 37.84 -34.88
N ASP A 5 -38.85 37.10 -35.90
CA ASP A 5 -39.29 35.71 -35.74
C ASP A 5 -38.18 34.63 -35.82
N ASP A 6 -36.90 35.00 -35.96
CA ASP A 6 -35.79 34.03 -36.09
C ASP A 6 -34.97 33.78 -34.82
N LEU A 7 -35.45 34.23 -33.65
CA LEU A 7 -34.89 33.76 -32.38
C LEU A 7 -35.59 32.45 -32.01
N ASN A 8 -35.00 31.32 -32.45
CA ASN A 8 -35.37 29.99 -31.98
C ASN A 8 -35.06 29.87 -30.46
N VAL A 9 -35.97 30.39 -29.65
CA VAL A 9 -35.90 30.34 -28.19
C VAL A 9 -36.36 28.94 -27.78
N GLN A 10 -35.41 28.00 -27.67
CA GLN A 10 -35.67 26.71 -27.01
C GLN A 10 -36.40 26.95 -25.67
N PRO A 11 -37.45 26.17 -25.36
CA PRO A 11 -38.24 26.35 -24.15
C PRO A 11 -37.34 26.31 -22.90
N ILE A 12 -37.65 27.17 -21.92
CA ILE A 12 -36.82 27.41 -20.73
C ILE A 12 -36.52 26.10 -19.98
N GLU A 13 -37.46 25.15 -19.99
CA GLU A 13 -37.30 23.81 -19.43
C GLU A 13 -36.19 22.98 -20.08
N GLN A 14 -36.05 23.01 -21.41
CA GLN A 14 -34.98 22.31 -22.13
C GLN A 14 -33.60 22.92 -21.81
N ARG A 15 -33.52 24.25 -21.65
CA ARG A 15 -32.29 24.94 -21.22
C ARG A 15 -31.93 24.58 -19.78
N LEU A 16 -32.92 24.44 -18.90
CA LEU A 16 -32.74 24.06 -17.50
C LEU A 16 -32.25 22.61 -17.37
N ALA A 17 -32.84 21.69 -18.15
CA ALA A 17 -32.42 20.29 -18.22
C ALA A 17 -30.97 20.16 -18.73
N GLY A 18 -30.59 20.92 -19.77
CA GLY A 18 -29.21 20.97 -20.28
C GLY A 18 -28.20 21.50 -19.25
N LEU A 19 -28.57 22.54 -18.48
CA LEU A 19 -27.74 23.06 -17.38
C LEU A 19 -27.57 22.02 -16.26
N ARG A 20 -28.64 21.30 -15.90
CA ARG A 20 -28.61 20.23 -14.89
C ARG A 20 -27.72 19.06 -15.32
N GLN A 21 -27.79 18.67 -16.60
CA GLN A 21 -26.94 17.62 -17.16
C GLN A 21 -25.45 18.03 -17.14
N ARG A 22 -25.12 19.24 -17.60
CA ARG A 22 -23.73 19.76 -17.59
C ARG A 22 -23.17 19.86 -16.18
N GLN A 23 -23.96 20.34 -15.23
CA GLN A 23 -23.56 20.37 -13.81
C GLN A 23 -23.28 18.96 -13.27
N ARG A 24 -24.12 17.97 -13.60
CA ARG A 24 -23.92 16.58 -13.16
C ARG A 24 -22.62 16.00 -13.75
N HIS A 25 -22.36 16.19 -15.04
CA HIS A 25 -21.10 15.75 -15.65
C HIS A 25 -19.89 16.41 -15.01
N LEU A 26 -19.92 17.74 -14.79
CA LEU A 26 -18.83 18.46 -14.13
C LEU A 26 -18.59 17.98 -12.69
N THR A 27 -19.66 17.67 -11.96
CA THR A 27 -19.55 17.12 -10.60
C THR A 27 -18.91 15.73 -10.61
N ILE A 28 -19.28 14.87 -11.57
CA ILE A 28 -18.66 13.55 -11.73
C ILE A 28 -17.17 13.69 -12.07
N TRP A 29 -16.81 14.55 -13.02
CA TRP A 29 -15.41 14.81 -13.37
C TRP A 29 -14.61 15.37 -12.20
N PHE A 30 -15.20 16.28 -11.42
CA PHE A 30 -14.60 16.78 -10.19
C PHE A 30 -14.33 15.66 -9.18
N VAL A 31 -15.32 14.80 -8.91
CA VAL A 31 -15.16 13.66 -7.98
C VAL A 31 -14.10 12.68 -8.48
N CYS A 32 -14.03 12.40 -9.79
CA CYS A 32 -12.98 11.56 -10.34
C CYS A 32 -11.59 12.20 -10.14
N LEU A 33 -11.42 13.47 -10.51
CA LEU A 33 -10.11 14.14 -10.43
C LEU A 33 -9.63 14.33 -9.00
N ILE A 34 -10.52 14.65 -8.04
CA ILE A 34 -10.13 14.76 -6.63
C ILE A 34 -9.73 13.40 -6.05
N THR A 35 -10.39 12.31 -6.48
CA THR A 35 -10.02 10.95 -6.07
C THR A 35 -8.64 10.59 -6.63
N PHE A 36 -8.38 10.90 -7.91
CA PHE A 36 -7.06 10.72 -8.52
C PHE A 36 -5.99 11.56 -7.81
N ALA A 37 -6.29 12.82 -7.46
CA ALA A 37 -5.37 13.68 -6.73
C ALA A 37 -5.02 13.10 -5.35
N LEU A 38 -6.01 12.57 -4.62
CA LEU A 38 -5.78 11.93 -3.32
C LEU A 38 -4.89 10.68 -3.44
N VAL A 39 -5.12 9.83 -4.44
CA VAL A 39 -4.27 8.65 -4.70
C VAL A 39 -2.85 9.05 -5.06
N MET A 40 -2.67 10.12 -5.84
CA MET A 40 -1.36 10.66 -6.20
C MET A 40 -0.61 11.20 -4.98
N VAL A 41 -1.31 11.93 -4.10
CA VAL A 41 -0.75 12.43 -2.85
C VAL A 41 -0.36 11.27 -1.92
N ALA A 42 -1.19 10.24 -1.80
CA ALA A 42 -0.84 9.04 -1.03
C ALA A 42 0.39 8.34 -1.62
N SER A 43 0.48 8.25 -2.95
CA SER A 43 1.63 7.68 -3.66
C SER A 43 2.94 8.42 -3.38
N LEU A 44 2.92 9.73 -3.12
CA LEU A 44 4.14 10.49 -2.78
C LEU A 44 4.87 9.93 -1.55
N PHE A 45 4.13 9.40 -0.58
CA PHE A 45 4.69 8.83 0.65
C PHE A 45 5.25 7.42 0.43
N LEU A 46 4.62 6.63 -0.44
CA LEU A 46 4.97 5.22 -0.64
C LEU A 46 5.98 4.99 -1.78
N GLN A 47 6.07 5.91 -2.75
CA GLN A 47 6.87 5.73 -3.97
C GLN A 47 8.33 5.36 -3.68
N LYS A 48 8.93 5.95 -2.64
CA LYS A 48 10.36 5.80 -2.39
C LYS A 48 10.68 4.35 -2.05
N GLU A 49 9.87 3.75 -1.18
CA GLU A 49 10.00 2.36 -0.81
C GLU A 49 9.75 1.41 -2.00
N PHE A 50 8.72 1.69 -2.82
CA PHE A 50 8.44 0.90 -4.02
C PHE A 50 9.56 0.93 -5.04
N ILE A 51 10.16 2.10 -5.31
CA ILE A 51 11.25 2.25 -6.27
C ILE A 51 12.50 1.56 -5.76
N TYR A 52 12.82 1.68 -4.47
CA TYR A 52 13.95 0.95 -3.89
C TYR A 52 13.75 -0.56 -4.00
N ARG A 53 12.56 -1.07 -3.66
CA ARG A 53 12.24 -2.50 -3.81
C ARG A 53 12.30 -2.99 -5.26
N PHE A 54 11.98 -2.14 -6.24
CA PHE A 54 12.13 -2.47 -7.67
C PHE A 54 13.59 -2.70 -8.07
N PHE A 55 14.54 -2.07 -7.39
CA PHE A 55 15.98 -2.30 -7.57
C PHE A 55 16.55 -3.34 -6.58
N ASP A 56 15.70 -4.16 -5.98
CA ASP A 56 16.04 -5.13 -4.92
C ASP A 56 16.68 -4.49 -3.67
N LEU A 57 16.47 -3.19 -3.44
CA LEU A 57 16.96 -2.46 -2.27
C LEU A 57 15.83 -2.23 -1.27
N SER A 58 16.14 -2.24 0.03
CA SER A 58 15.19 -1.86 1.07
C SER A 58 15.76 -0.74 1.93
N LEU A 59 14.98 0.31 2.17
CA LEU A 59 15.36 1.41 3.05
C LEU A 59 15.35 1.02 4.54
N HIS A 60 14.62 -0.03 4.88
CA HIS A 60 14.47 -0.52 6.24
C HIS A 60 14.69 -2.03 6.26
N VAL A 61 15.22 -2.54 7.36
CA VAL A 61 15.20 -3.98 7.60
C VAL A 61 13.74 -4.37 7.91
N GLN A 62 13.12 -5.14 7.02
CA GLN A 62 11.68 -5.49 7.10
C GLN A 62 11.42 -6.96 7.39
N ALA A 63 12.37 -7.81 7.00
CA ALA A 63 12.30 -9.24 7.23
C ALA A 63 13.66 -9.72 7.76
N LEU A 64 13.60 -10.62 8.73
CA LEU A 64 14.77 -11.27 9.31
C LEU A 64 15.37 -12.20 8.25
N ASP A 65 16.54 -11.84 7.73
CA ASP A 65 17.35 -12.70 6.89
C ASP A 65 18.26 -13.54 7.77
N LEU A 66 17.94 -14.83 7.83
CA LEU A 66 18.67 -15.79 8.65
C LEU A 66 19.69 -16.52 7.77
N PRO A 67 21.00 -16.43 8.09
CA PRO A 67 22.03 -17.29 7.52
C PRO A 67 21.65 -18.77 7.61
N TYR A 68 22.08 -19.58 6.64
CA TYR A 68 21.69 -21.00 6.53
C TYR A 68 21.96 -21.79 7.81
N SER A 69 23.10 -21.54 8.45
CA SER A 69 23.53 -22.06 9.75
C SER A 69 22.56 -21.77 10.91
N ILE A 70 21.78 -20.69 10.83
CA ILE A 70 20.85 -20.26 11.89
C ILE A 70 19.43 -20.77 11.60
N GLN A 71 19.10 -21.08 10.35
CA GLN A 71 17.76 -21.55 9.94
C GLN A 71 17.36 -22.87 10.60
N GLU A 72 18.33 -23.70 11.00
CA GLU A 72 18.06 -24.96 11.70
C GLU A 72 17.59 -24.77 13.14
N PHE A 73 17.87 -23.61 13.74
CA PHE A 73 17.55 -23.29 15.13
C PHE A 73 16.26 -22.50 15.29
N ILE A 74 15.50 -22.28 14.22
CA ILE A 74 14.21 -21.59 14.28
C ILE A 74 13.17 -22.52 14.93
N PRO A 75 12.57 -22.14 16.08
CA PRO A 75 11.60 -22.99 16.77
C PRO A 75 10.29 -23.20 15.98
N PHE A 76 10.01 -22.35 15.00
CA PHE A 76 8.77 -22.33 14.20
C PHE A 76 9.01 -22.73 12.74
N LYS A 77 9.97 -23.62 12.46
CA LYS A 77 10.40 -24.06 11.12
C LYS A 77 9.24 -24.54 10.24
N GLN A 78 8.52 -23.62 9.63
CA GLN A 78 7.73 -23.89 8.43
C GLN A 78 8.68 -23.68 7.25
N PRO A 79 8.87 -24.69 6.37
CA PRO A 79 9.57 -24.45 5.12
C PRO A 79 8.83 -23.30 4.44
N VAL A 80 9.55 -22.20 4.15
CA VAL A 80 9.01 -21.10 3.36
C VAL A 80 8.93 -21.62 1.93
N ASP A 81 7.97 -22.50 1.69
CA ASP A 81 7.70 -23.04 0.38
C ASP A 81 7.05 -21.93 -0.42
N TYR A 82 7.87 -21.06 -1.01
CA TYR A 82 7.44 -19.95 -1.85
C TYR A 82 6.42 -20.41 -2.89
N PHE A 83 6.60 -21.62 -3.42
CA PHE A 83 5.64 -22.23 -4.33
C PHE A 83 4.28 -22.49 -3.69
N PHE A 84 4.22 -23.12 -2.50
CA PHE A 84 2.96 -23.37 -1.80
C PHE A 84 2.32 -22.08 -1.26
N ASN A 85 3.11 -21.08 -0.86
CA ASN A 85 2.58 -19.78 -0.45
C ASN A 85 2.01 -19.00 -1.65
N LEU A 86 2.66 -19.05 -2.81
CA LEU A 86 2.15 -18.47 -4.05
C LEU A 86 0.90 -19.23 -4.53
N LEU A 87 0.91 -20.56 -4.46
CA LEU A 87 -0.24 -21.40 -4.78
C LEU A 87 -1.40 -21.16 -3.81
N SER A 88 -1.13 -20.96 -2.52
CA SER A 88 -2.11 -20.56 -1.51
C SER A 88 -2.67 -19.18 -1.80
N TRP A 89 -1.83 -18.21 -2.16
CA TRP A 89 -2.27 -16.86 -2.54
C TRP A 89 -3.16 -16.88 -3.79
N VAL A 90 -2.76 -17.61 -4.83
CA VAL A 90 -3.55 -17.81 -6.05
C VAL A 90 -4.84 -18.57 -5.74
N GLY A 91 -4.76 -19.61 -4.92
CA GLY A 91 -5.91 -20.39 -4.46
C GLY A 91 -6.91 -19.54 -3.68
N TRP A 92 -6.44 -18.67 -2.79
CA TRP A 92 -7.24 -17.71 -2.05
C TRP A 92 -7.88 -16.66 -2.96
N LEU A 93 -7.15 -16.14 -3.97
CA LEU A 93 -7.74 -15.24 -4.96
C LEU A 93 -8.85 -15.91 -5.76
N PHE A 94 -8.61 -17.15 -6.20
CA PHE A 94 -9.59 -17.93 -6.95
C PHE A 94 -10.82 -18.23 -6.09
N LEU A 95 -10.61 -18.64 -4.83
CA LEU A 95 -11.67 -18.87 -3.86
C LEU A 95 -12.48 -17.59 -3.57
N LYS A 96 -11.80 -16.46 -3.35
CA LYS A 96 -12.45 -15.15 -3.16
C LYS A 96 -13.33 -14.78 -4.34
N LEU A 97 -12.84 -14.99 -5.55
CA LEU A 97 -13.56 -14.65 -6.76
C LEU A 97 -14.80 -15.54 -6.92
N LEU A 98 -14.66 -16.86 -6.74
CA LEU A 98 -15.79 -17.79 -6.80
C LEU A 98 -16.82 -17.54 -5.69
N VAL A 99 -16.39 -17.44 -4.44
CA VAL A 99 -17.27 -17.25 -3.28
C VAL A 99 -17.97 -15.90 -3.33
N SER A 100 -17.25 -14.82 -3.66
CA SER A 100 -17.87 -13.49 -3.75
C SER A 100 -18.82 -13.39 -4.93
N PHE A 101 -18.47 -13.97 -6.09
CA PHE A 101 -19.31 -13.93 -7.28
C PHE A 101 -20.57 -14.79 -7.12
N ILE A 102 -20.41 -16.08 -6.82
CA ILE A 102 -21.53 -17.03 -6.65
C ILE A 102 -22.34 -16.67 -5.40
N GLY A 103 -21.66 -16.33 -4.30
CA GLY A 103 -22.30 -15.94 -3.05
C GLY A 103 -23.11 -14.66 -3.17
N ALA A 104 -22.68 -13.67 -3.97
CA ALA A 104 -23.48 -12.47 -4.22
C ALA A 104 -24.78 -12.79 -4.98
N PHE A 105 -24.76 -13.73 -5.94
CA PHE A 105 -25.97 -14.19 -6.61
C PHE A 105 -26.93 -14.92 -5.65
N LEU A 106 -26.40 -15.82 -4.81
CA LEU A 106 -27.18 -16.55 -3.82
C LEU A 106 -27.78 -15.62 -2.75
N LEU A 107 -26.99 -14.67 -2.23
CA LEU A 107 -27.45 -13.65 -1.29
C LEU A 107 -28.56 -12.79 -1.89
N LEU A 108 -28.44 -12.37 -3.15
CA LEU A 108 -29.53 -11.64 -3.82
C LEU A 108 -30.79 -12.49 -3.96
N SER A 109 -30.64 -13.78 -4.28
CA SER A 109 -31.77 -14.72 -4.40
C SER A 109 -32.49 -14.89 -3.06
N TRP A 110 -31.73 -14.98 -1.96
CA TRP A 110 -32.26 -15.05 -0.60
C TRP A 110 -32.91 -13.75 -0.14
N ILE A 111 -32.25 -12.61 -0.34
CA ILE A 111 -32.74 -11.29 0.06
C ILE A 111 -34.05 -10.93 -0.66
N LYS A 112 -34.27 -11.41 -1.88
CA LYS A 112 -35.55 -11.27 -2.61
C LYS A 112 -36.74 -11.93 -1.91
N LYS A 113 -36.52 -12.92 -1.03
CA LYS A 113 -37.59 -13.56 -0.25
C LYS A 113 -38.07 -12.68 0.92
N ILE A 114 -37.31 -11.64 1.29
CA ILE A 114 -37.67 -10.71 2.35
C ILE A 114 -38.51 -9.58 1.74
N GLY A 115 -39.75 -9.43 2.20
CA GLY A 115 -40.74 -8.51 1.60
C GLY A 115 -40.32 -7.03 1.52
N PHE A 116 -39.40 -6.59 2.39
CA PHE A 116 -38.81 -5.24 2.35
C PHE A 116 -37.94 -5.03 1.11
N PHE A 117 -37.08 -6.00 0.77
CA PHE A 117 -36.14 -5.89 -0.33
C PHE A 117 -36.78 -6.21 -1.68
N GLN A 118 -37.85 -7.01 -1.71
CA GLN A 118 -38.60 -7.29 -2.93
C GLN A 118 -39.17 -6.02 -3.58
N ARG A 119 -39.69 -5.08 -2.78
CA ARG A 119 -40.24 -3.80 -3.26
C ARG A 119 -39.14 -2.80 -3.65
N ARG A 120 -38.01 -2.79 -2.92
CA ARG A 120 -36.89 -1.86 -3.17
C ARG A 120 -35.91 -2.32 -4.25
N LEU A 121 -35.91 -3.59 -4.67
CA LEU A 121 -35.00 -4.13 -5.71
C LEU A 121 -35.73 -4.36 -7.04
N GLN A 122 -36.65 -3.46 -7.40
CA GLN A 122 -37.44 -3.60 -8.62
C GLN A 122 -36.66 -3.14 -9.86
N ALA A 123 -35.89 -2.05 -9.73
CA ALA A 123 -35.06 -1.52 -10.82
C ALA A 123 -33.80 -2.36 -11.06
N TRP A 124 -33.45 -2.55 -12.33
CA TRP A 124 -32.25 -3.28 -12.75
C TRP A 124 -30.96 -2.68 -12.15
N THR A 125 -30.88 -1.34 -12.08
CA THR A 125 -29.75 -0.62 -11.48
C THR A 125 -29.59 -0.89 -9.98
N GLN A 126 -30.69 -0.99 -9.23
CA GLN A 126 -30.65 -1.29 -7.79
C GLN A 126 -30.24 -2.74 -7.51
N ARG A 127 -30.60 -3.68 -8.40
CA ARG A 127 -30.15 -5.07 -8.32
C ARG A 127 -28.64 -5.19 -8.51
N ILE A 128 -28.09 -4.46 -9.48
CA ILE A 128 -26.63 -4.42 -9.71
C ILE A 128 -25.93 -3.80 -8.50
N LEU A 129 -26.44 -2.69 -7.98
CA LEU A 129 -25.84 -2.03 -6.82
C LEU A 129 -25.84 -2.96 -5.58
N ALA A 130 -26.96 -3.64 -5.30
CA ALA A 130 -27.04 -4.61 -4.22
C ALA A 130 -26.09 -5.80 -4.43
N TRP A 131 -25.90 -6.24 -5.68
CA TRP A 131 -24.97 -7.30 -6.02
C TRP A 131 -23.53 -6.89 -5.79
N ILE A 132 -23.15 -5.67 -6.19
CA ILE A 132 -21.83 -5.10 -5.90
C ILE A 132 -21.59 -5.00 -4.39
N ILE A 133 -22.58 -4.54 -3.61
CA ILE A 133 -22.45 -4.45 -2.15
C ILE A 133 -22.26 -5.85 -1.53
N ALA A 134 -23.06 -6.84 -1.94
CA ALA A 134 -22.92 -8.21 -1.46
C ALA A 134 -21.56 -8.82 -1.84
N PHE A 135 -21.08 -8.55 -3.05
CA PHE A 135 -19.77 -8.94 -3.52
C PHE A 135 -18.65 -8.34 -2.65
N ILE A 136 -18.71 -7.04 -2.36
CA ILE A 136 -17.72 -6.35 -1.51
C ILE A 136 -17.74 -6.92 -0.09
N LEU A 137 -18.93 -7.16 0.49
CA LEU A 137 -19.04 -7.72 1.84
C LEU A 137 -18.44 -9.13 1.94
N LEU A 138 -18.75 -10.01 0.98
CA LEU A 138 -18.18 -11.36 0.92
C LEU A 138 -16.67 -11.33 0.70
N TRP A 139 -16.20 -10.47 -0.22
CA TRP A 139 -14.78 -10.29 -0.49
C TRP A 139 -14.03 -9.78 0.75
N SER A 140 -14.60 -8.81 1.44
CA SER A 140 -14.04 -8.24 2.67
C SER A 140 -14.01 -9.27 3.80
N GLY A 141 -15.09 -10.04 3.99
CA GLY A 141 -15.16 -11.11 4.99
C GLY A 141 -14.14 -12.21 4.74
N LEU A 142 -13.99 -12.66 3.49
CA LEU A 142 -12.96 -13.65 3.15
C LEU A 142 -11.55 -13.07 3.26
N SER A 143 -11.37 -11.78 3.01
CA SER A 143 -10.08 -11.12 3.20
C SER A 143 -9.68 -11.05 4.67
N TYR A 144 -10.65 -10.84 5.57
CA TYR A 144 -10.42 -10.94 7.01
C TYR A 144 -10.00 -12.37 7.40
N LEU A 145 -10.72 -13.39 6.92
CA LEU A 145 -10.39 -14.79 7.23
C LEU A 145 -9.01 -15.20 6.69
N GLN A 146 -8.64 -14.74 5.50
CA GLN A 146 -7.30 -14.98 4.93
C GLN A 146 -6.21 -14.32 5.76
N TYR A 147 -6.47 -13.11 6.30
CA TYR A 147 -5.51 -12.38 7.11
C TYR A 147 -5.20 -13.12 8.41
N ASP A 148 -6.25 -13.57 9.12
CA ASP A 148 -6.15 -14.31 10.38
C ASP A 148 -5.34 -15.61 10.23
N TRP A 149 -5.51 -16.32 9.11
CA TRP A 149 -4.75 -17.54 8.80
C TRP A 149 -3.27 -17.32 8.47
N LYS A 150 -2.87 -16.13 8.04
CA LYS A 150 -1.47 -15.85 7.66
C LYS A 150 -0.65 -15.30 8.83
N ASP A 151 -1.32 -14.71 9.83
CA ASP A 151 -0.68 -13.97 10.91
C ASP A 151 0.06 -14.87 11.93
N GLU A 152 -0.33 -16.14 12.09
CA GLU A 152 0.29 -17.05 13.09
C GLU A 152 1.82 -17.17 12.93
N THR A 153 2.33 -17.19 11.70
CA THR A 153 3.77 -17.29 11.44
C THR A 153 4.50 -15.96 11.67
N GLU A 154 3.93 -14.85 11.21
CA GLU A 154 4.52 -13.52 11.39
C GLU A 154 4.54 -13.12 12.86
N GLN A 155 3.46 -13.43 13.61
CA GLN A 155 3.39 -13.25 15.05
C GLN A 155 4.43 -14.08 15.80
N ALA A 156 4.67 -15.34 15.39
CA ALA A 156 5.69 -16.18 16.02
C ALA A 156 7.11 -15.60 15.86
N TYR A 157 7.45 -15.10 14.68
CA TYR A 157 8.73 -14.38 14.47
C TYR A 157 8.81 -13.09 15.28
N GLN A 158 7.74 -12.30 15.32
CA GLN A 158 7.70 -11.07 16.11
C GLN A 158 7.87 -11.36 17.60
N GLN A 159 7.24 -12.40 18.12
CA GLN A 159 7.36 -12.82 19.51
C GLN A 159 8.77 -13.33 19.83
N TRP A 160 9.37 -14.11 18.92
CA TRP A 160 10.74 -14.60 19.06
C TRP A 160 11.78 -13.48 19.16
N MET A 161 11.57 -12.40 18.40
CA MET A 161 12.43 -11.20 18.41
C MET A 161 12.06 -10.19 19.49
N SER A 162 10.89 -10.32 20.11
CA SER A 162 10.38 -9.31 21.04
C SER A 162 11.21 -9.26 22.33
N TYR A 163 11.47 -8.06 22.82
CA TYR A 163 12.06 -7.80 24.12
C TYR A 163 11.55 -6.46 24.67
N LYS A 164 11.68 -6.24 25.98
CA LYS A 164 11.26 -4.98 26.63
C LYS A 164 12.42 -4.02 26.84
N SER A 165 13.48 -4.49 27.49
CA SER A 165 14.62 -3.68 27.92
C SER A 165 15.87 -3.94 27.10
N ASN A 166 16.21 -5.20 26.87
CA ASN A 166 17.47 -5.58 26.25
C ASN A 166 17.28 -6.76 25.30
N ILE A 167 17.89 -6.69 24.12
CA ILE A 167 17.87 -7.77 23.14
C ILE A 167 18.44 -9.08 23.70
N ILE A 168 19.35 -9.04 24.68
CA ILE A 168 19.93 -10.25 25.28
C ILE A 168 18.86 -11.08 26.00
N GLU A 169 17.79 -10.44 26.48
CA GLU A 169 16.66 -11.11 27.12
C GLU A 169 15.70 -11.76 26.10
N SER A 170 15.81 -11.39 24.81
CA SER A 170 14.98 -11.96 23.76
C SER A 170 15.26 -13.46 23.57
N GLN A 171 14.23 -14.19 23.16
CA GLN A 171 14.34 -15.62 22.90
C GLN A 171 15.32 -15.90 21.75
N ILE A 172 15.34 -15.04 20.73
CA ILE A 172 16.33 -15.11 19.64
C ILE A 172 17.78 -14.98 20.13
N ALA A 173 18.06 -14.09 21.09
CA ALA A 173 19.43 -13.96 21.61
C ALA A 173 19.86 -15.18 22.43
N GLN A 174 18.94 -15.75 23.21
CA GLN A 174 19.20 -16.96 24.00
C GLN A 174 19.45 -18.17 23.09
N ASP A 175 18.62 -18.36 22.07
CA ASP A 175 18.77 -19.45 21.10
C ASP A 175 20.07 -19.32 20.30
N LEU A 176 20.42 -18.10 19.89
CA LEU A 176 21.69 -17.80 19.21
C LEU A 176 22.90 -17.99 20.12
N GLN A 177 22.79 -17.76 21.43
CA GLN A 177 23.88 -18.02 22.37
C GLN A 177 24.15 -19.52 22.51
N GLN A 178 23.09 -20.32 22.59
CA GLN A 178 23.18 -21.78 22.66
C GLN A 178 23.68 -22.40 21.35
N ALA A 179 23.33 -21.79 20.21
CA ALA A 179 23.85 -22.20 18.92
C ALA A 179 25.36 -21.88 18.81
N ARG A 180 26.17 -22.89 18.46
CA ARG A 180 27.62 -22.75 18.19
C ARG A 180 27.89 -22.08 16.84
N VAL A 181 27.32 -20.90 16.67
CA VAL A 181 27.36 -20.11 15.44
C VAL A 181 28.50 -19.09 15.52
N PRO A 182 29.15 -18.72 14.40
CA PRO A 182 30.16 -17.66 14.36
C PRO A 182 29.64 -16.32 14.91
N SER A 183 30.52 -15.53 15.51
CA SER A 183 30.16 -14.23 16.10
C SER A 183 29.63 -13.23 15.07
N ALA A 184 30.08 -13.31 13.82
CA ALA A 184 29.61 -12.47 12.71
C ALA A 184 28.13 -12.72 12.40
N GLU A 185 27.71 -13.98 12.30
CA GLU A 185 26.33 -14.33 11.99
C GLU A 185 25.38 -13.99 13.15
N LYS A 186 25.85 -14.16 14.40
CA LYS A 186 25.10 -13.69 15.59
C LYS A 186 24.90 -12.18 15.55
N ALA A 187 25.96 -11.41 15.28
CA ALA A 187 25.88 -9.96 15.17
C ALA A 187 24.96 -9.53 14.02
N TYR A 188 24.97 -10.25 12.89
CA TYR A 188 24.08 -10.00 11.75
C TYR A 188 22.61 -10.16 12.10
N VAL A 189 22.23 -11.24 12.77
CA VAL A 189 20.83 -11.50 13.15
C VAL A 189 20.37 -10.58 14.27
N LEU A 190 21.21 -10.32 15.28
CA LEU A 190 20.88 -9.42 16.39
C LEU A 190 20.77 -7.96 15.94
N ALA A 191 21.62 -7.51 15.01
CA ALA A 191 21.52 -6.18 14.41
C ALA A 191 20.18 -5.99 13.70
N GLN A 192 19.74 -6.98 12.92
CA GLN A 192 18.45 -6.93 12.25
C GLN A 192 17.28 -6.91 13.23
N ALA A 193 17.30 -7.78 14.25
CA ALA A 193 16.26 -7.82 15.28
C ALA A 193 16.18 -6.49 16.07
N ALA A 194 17.31 -5.85 16.37
CA ALA A 194 17.34 -4.52 17.00
C ALA A 194 16.76 -3.42 16.09
N LEU A 195 17.03 -3.49 14.78
CA LEU A 195 16.52 -2.52 13.80
C LEU A 195 15.03 -2.68 13.48
N MET A 196 14.49 -3.89 13.65
CA MET A 196 13.07 -4.20 13.46
C MET A 196 12.22 -3.96 14.72
N HIS A 197 12.85 -3.84 15.89
CA HIS A 197 12.15 -3.53 17.14
C HIS A 197 11.41 -2.18 17.06
N ARG A 198 10.28 -2.05 17.76
CA ARG A 198 9.49 -0.80 17.84
C ARG A 198 9.39 -0.34 19.30
N PRO A 199 9.96 0.83 19.68
CA PRO A 199 10.77 1.73 18.86
C PRO A 199 12.13 1.13 18.47
N VAL A 200 12.70 1.60 17.35
CA VAL A 200 13.98 1.11 16.83
C VAL A 200 15.09 1.27 17.89
N ASP A 201 15.70 0.15 18.31
CA ASP A 201 16.82 0.18 19.25
C ASP A 201 18.13 0.49 18.49
N ARG A 202 18.34 1.77 18.25
CA ARG A 202 19.54 2.27 17.57
C ARG A 202 20.82 1.99 18.34
N GLN A 203 20.78 1.94 19.67
CA GLN A 203 21.99 1.77 20.48
C GLN A 203 22.53 0.36 20.32
N THR A 204 21.68 -0.64 20.51
CA THR A 204 22.02 -2.05 20.34
C THR A 204 22.37 -2.37 18.89
N ALA A 205 21.60 -1.86 17.93
CA ALA A 205 21.89 -2.04 16.50
C ALA A 205 23.26 -1.48 16.11
N ASN A 206 23.63 -0.30 16.62
CA ASN A 206 24.93 0.32 16.35
C ASN A 206 26.11 -0.53 16.86
N VAL A 207 25.98 -1.15 18.04
CA VAL A 207 27.01 -2.06 18.58
C VAL A 207 27.26 -3.24 17.63
N TYR A 208 26.20 -3.96 17.25
CA TYR A 208 26.34 -5.14 16.39
C TYR A 208 26.73 -4.80 14.94
N VAL A 209 26.22 -3.69 14.39
CA VAL A 209 26.64 -3.24 13.05
C VAL A 209 28.11 -2.80 13.05
N ASN A 210 28.60 -2.13 14.09
CA ASN A 210 30.04 -1.83 14.19
C ASN A 210 30.89 -3.09 14.33
N GLN A 211 30.39 -4.10 15.06
CA GLN A 211 31.06 -5.39 15.13
C GLN A 211 31.18 -6.02 13.73
N LEU A 212 30.13 -5.99 12.91
CA LEU A 212 30.16 -6.47 11.52
C LEU A 212 31.16 -5.68 10.67
N ILE A 213 31.14 -4.34 10.76
CA ILE A 213 32.07 -3.46 10.04
C ILE A 213 33.53 -3.78 10.42
N ASN A 214 33.80 -4.01 11.70
CA ASN A 214 35.14 -4.34 12.19
C ASN A 214 35.58 -5.74 11.73
N ILE A 215 34.68 -6.72 11.72
CA ILE A 215 34.96 -8.07 11.20
C ILE A 215 35.27 -8.00 9.70
N GLU A 216 34.48 -7.26 8.92
CA GLU A 216 34.72 -7.09 7.47
C GLU A 216 36.07 -6.42 7.19
N LYS A 217 36.44 -5.39 7.97
CA LYS A 217 37.73 -4.69 7.84
C LYS A 217 38.93 -5.54 8.23
N ASN A 218 38.81 -6.33 9.29
CA ASN A 218 39.92 -7.12 9.82
C ASN A 218 40.11 -8.45 9.08
N ASN A 219 39.02 -9.09 8.63
CA ASN A 219 39.03 -10.41 7.99
C ASN A 219 38.08 -10.47 6.77
N PRO A 220 38.42 -9.81 5.65
CA PRO A 220 37.53 -9.69 4.49
C PRO A 220 37.28 -11.02 3.76
N THR A 221 38.18 -12.00 3.87
CA THR A 221 38.01 -13.32 3.27
C THR A 221 36.96 -14.15 4.00
N GLN A 222 37.09 -14.28 5.31
CA GLN A 222 36.13 -14.97 6.17
C GLN A 222 34.73 -14.32 6.11
N PHE A 223 34.68 -12.99 5.93
CA PHE A 223 33.41 -12.28 5.79
C PHE A 223 32.63 -12.68 4.53
N LYS A 224 33.32 -13.03 3.43
CA LYS A 224 32.68 -13.52 2.20
C LYS A 224 32.11 -14.93 2.37
N ASP A 225 32.73 -15.75 3.21
CA ASP A 225 32.30 -17.14 3.44
C ASP A 225 30.94 -17.23 4.13
N TYR A 226 30.55 -16.20 4.91
CA TYR A 226 29.24 -16.13 5.56
C TYR A 226 28.07 -15.84 4.61
N ASN A 227 28.36 -15.47 3.35
CA ASN A 227 27.36 -15.22 2.30
C ASN A 227 26.21 -14.29 2.73
N PHE A 228 26.53 -13.24 3.50
CA PHE A 228 25.55 -12.23 3.90
C PHE A 228 25.01 -11.47 2.68
N LYS A 229 23.71 -11.19 2.69
CA LYS A 229 23.09 -10.38 1.62
C LYS A 229 23.61 -8.95 1.68
N PRO A 230 24.27 -8.45 0.61
CA PRO A 230 24.84 -7.09 0.62
C PRO A 230 23.74 -6.03 0.72
N GLU A 231 22.53 -6.30 0.22
CA GLU A 231 21.37 -5.40 0.28
C GLU A 231 20.88 -5.19 1.71
N GLN A 232 20.92 -6.25 2.52
CA GLN A 232 20.56 -6.22 3.94
C GLN A 232 21.61 -5.47 4.76
N LEU A 233 22.90 -5.74 4.52
CA LEU A 233 24.00 -4.98 5.13
C LEU A 233 23.90 -3.48 4.78
N TRP A 234 23.56 -3.16 3.53
CA TRP A 234 23.34 -1.78 3.10
C TRP A 234 22.15 -1.15 3.82
N ALA A 235 21.01 -1.84 3.93
CA ALA A 235 19.84 -1.34 4.63
C ALA A 235 20.13 -1.01 6.10
N MET A 236 20.89 -1.88 6.79
CA MET A 236 21.31 -1.65 8.17
C MET A 236 22.20 -0.40 8.32
N GLN A 237 23.19 -0.25 7.44
CA GLN A 237 24.07 0.91 7.45
C GLN A 237 23.34 2.19 7.04
N GLN A 238 22.40 2.11 6.11
CA GLN A 238 21.57 3.24 5.70
C GLN A 238 20.63 3.69 6.82
N GLN A 239 20.00 2.78 7.55
CA GLN A 239 19.09 3.10 8.66
C GLN A 239 19.82 3.70 9.88
N LEU A 240 21.09 3.33 10.10
CA LEU A 240 21.90 3.83 11.22
C LEU A 240 22.75 5.06 10.88
N TYR A 241 23.43 5.06 9.73
CA TYR A 241 24.43 6.06 9.35
C TYR A 241 24.04 6.89 8.14
N GLY A 242 23.02 6.50 7.38
CA GLY A 242 22.58 7.19 6.16
C GLY A 242 23.56 7.08 4.98
N LYS A 243 24.57 6.20 5.07
CA LYS A 243 25.59 5.99 4.03
C LYS A 243 26.16 4.58 4.07
N SER A 244 26.70 4.12 2.94
CA SER A 244 27.50 2.90 2.85
C SER A 244 28.89 3.12 3.49
N VAL A 245 29.27 2.23 4.40
CA VAL A 245 30.52 2.33 5.19
C VAL A 245 31.50 1.22 4.82
N THR A 246 31.01 0.07 4.32
CA THR A 246 31.85 -1.10 4.06
C THR A 246 32.04 -1.39 2.58
N PRO A 247 33.17 -2.01 2.17
CA PRO A 247 33.43 -2.37 0.78
C PRO A 247 32.30 -3.16 0.11
N VAL A 248 31.67 -4.10 0.83
CA VAL A 248 30.54 -4.89 0.32
C VAL A 248 29.35 -3.98 -0.01
N THR A 249 29.00 -3.04 0.87
CA THR A 249 27.89 -2.10 0.66
C THR A 249 28.20 -1.02 -0.38
N GLN A 250 29.46 -0.60 -0.52
CA GLN A 250 29.90 0.37 -1.54
C GLN A 250 29.79 -0.20 -2.96
N SER A 251 29.87 -1.52 -3.12
CA SER A 251 29.65 -2.16 -4.43
C SER A 251 28.21 -1.97 -4.94
N LEU A 252 27.25 -1.69 -4.06
CA LEU A 252 25.86 -1.42 -4.38
C LEU A 252 25.59 0.05 -4.70
N GLU A 253 26.54 0.95 -4.44
CA GLU A 253 26.37 2.40 -4.63
C GLU A 253 25.88 2.79 -6.04
N PRO A 254 26.35 2.17 -7.15
CA PRO A 254 25.82 2.45 -8.48
C PRO A 254 24.34 2.08 -8.64
N ARG A 255 23.86 1.02 -7.98
CA ARG A 255 22.44 0.63 -7.97
C ARG A 255 21.62 1.56 -7.10
N VAL A 256 22.15 1.91 -5.93
CA VAL A 256 21.53 2.87 -4.98
C VAL A 256 21.37 4.24 -5.64
N GLN A 257 22.39 4.73 -6.36
CA GLN A 257 22.31 6.00 -7.08
C GLN A 257 21.28 5.96 -8.21
N LYS A 258 21.12 4.84 -8.91
CA LYS A 258 20.05 4.67 -9.90
C LYS A 258 18.68 4.72 -9.22
N ALA A 259 18.50 3.99 -8.13
CA ALA A 259 17.25 3.97 -7.37
C ALA A 259 16.88 5.37 -6.82
N GLU A 260 17.85 6.10 -6.26
CA GLU A 260 17.64 7.46 -5.76
C GLU A 260 17.31 8.43 -6.91
N LYS A 261 18.03 8.39 -8.04
CA LYS A 261 17.71 9.21 -9.22
C LYS A 261 16.31 8.93 -9.75
N THR A 262 15.95 7.65 -9.90
CA THR A 262 14.60 7.25 -10.32
C THR A 262 13.56 7.72 -9.30
N SER A 263 13.84 7.59 -8.01
CA SER A 263 12.94 8.08 -6.96
C SER A 263 12.75 9.59 -7.01
N GLN A 264 13.80 10.36 -7.27
CA GLN A 264 13.73 11.81 -7.40
C GLN A 264 12.91 12.22 -8.64
N ILE A 265 13.12 11.54 -9.77
CA ILE A 265 12.37 11.79 -11.02
C ILE A 265 10.89 11.48 -10.83
N VAL A 266 10.55 10.31 -10.25
CA VAL A 266 9.17 9.93 -10.00
C VAL A 266 8.52 10.88 -8.98
N ASN A 267 9.25 11.28 -7.93
CA ASN A 267 8.74 12.26 -6.97
C ASN A 267 8.40 13.59 -7.64
N LEU A 268 9.30 14.11 -8.48
CA LEU A 268 9.05 15.33 -9.23
C LEU A 268 7.83 15.20 -10.15
N LEU A 269 7.72 14.08 -10.89
CA LEU A 269 6.57 13.79 -11.74
C LEU A 269 5.26 13.71 -10.95
N LEU A 270 5.23 13.00 -9.83
CA LEU A 270 4.05 12.90 -8.97
C LEU A 270 3.65 14.27 -8.41
N LEU A 271 4.62 15.11 -8.04
CA LEU A 271 4.37 16.44 -7.49
C LEU A 271 3.78 17.38 -8.55
N VAL A 272 4.38 17.41 -9.75
CA VAL A 272 3.86 18.18 -10.89
C VAL A 272 2.46 17.71 -11.28
N LEU A 273 2.26 16.39 -11.37
CA LEU A 273 0.96 15.84 -11.78
C LEU A 273 -0.12 16.08 -10.70
N SER A 274 0.24 15.98 -9.42
CA SER A 274 -0.65 16.34 -8.31
C SER A 274 -1.07 17.80 -8.38
N PHE A 275 -0.12 18.72 -8.65
CA PHE A 275 -0.42 20.14 -8.80
C PHE A 275 -1.40 20.40 -9.96
N ILE A 276 -1.20 19.75 -11.10
CA ILE A 276 -2.11 19.85 -12.26
C ILE A 276 -3.51 19.35 -11.89
N PHE A 277 -3.62 18.18 -11.27
CA PHE A 277 -4.92 17.60 -10.90
C PHE A 277 -5.66 18.42 -9.85
N ILE A 278 -4.95 18.98 -8.86
CA ILE A 278 -5.53 19.87 -7.86
C ILE A 278 -6.03 21.15 -8.52
N SER A 279 -5.21 21.78 -9.37
CA SER A 279 -5.58 23.00 -10.11
C SER A 279 -6.82 22.79 -10.99
N LEU A 280 -6.85 21.70 -11.75
CA LEU A 280 -7.98 21.34 -12.60
C LEU A 280 -9.24 21.06 -11.77
N SER A 281 -9.10 20.39 -10.62
CA SER A 281 -10.21 20.14 -9.70
C SER A 281 -10.81 21.43 -9.15
N ILE A 282 -9.97 22.40 -8.78
CA ILE A 282 -10.40 23.73 -8.33
C ILE A 282 -11.18 24.44 -9.45
N PHE A 283 -10.66 24.41 -10.67
CA PHE A 283 -11.33 25.02 -11.82
C PHE A 283 -12.72 24.42 -12.09
N LEU A 284 -12.83 23.09 -12.09
CA LEU A 284 -14.14 22.42 -12.26
C LEU A 284 -15.10 22.70 -11.11
N PHE A 285 -14.59 22.80 -9.88
CA PHE A 285 -15.39 23.14 -8.71
C PHE A 285 -16.01 24.54 -8.85
N ILE A 286 -15.21 25.54 -9.21
CA ILE A 286 -15.68 26.91 -9.45
C ILE A 286 -16.74 26.92 -10.56
N LEU A 287 -16.49 26.20 -11.67
CA LEU A 287 -17.43 26.12 -12.78
C LEU A 287 -18.76 25.46 -12.39
N ALA A 288 -18.70 24.35 -11.63
CA ALA A 288 -19.88 23.67 -11.11
C ALA A 288 -20.66 24.56 -10.14
N MET A 289 -19.98 25.34 -9.30
CA MET A 289 -20.59 26.30 -8.38
C MET A 289 -21.29 27.43 -9.15
N HIS A 290 -20.64 28.03 -10.14
CA HIS A 290 -21.25 29.07 -10.98
C HIS A 290 -22.51 28.57 -11.70
N LEU A 291 -22.48 27.35 -12.26
CA LEU A 291 -23.64 26.75 -12.90
C LEU A 291 -24.76 26.45 -11.91
N LYS A 292 -24.43 25.97 -10.69
CA LYS A 292 -25.40 25.74 -9.61
C LYS A 292 -26.10 27.04 -9.20
N THR A 293 -25.34 28.11 -8.95
CA THR A 293 -25.88 29.42 -8.57
C THR A 293 -26.73 30.03 -9.69
N ARG A 294 -26.32 29.87 -10.96
CA ARG A 294 -27.12 30.33 -12.11
C ARG A 294 -28.43 29.54 -12.23
N ARG A 295 -28.39 28.21 -12.06
CA ARG A 295 -29.58 27.36 -12.08
C ARG A 295 -30.57 27.75 -10.97
N GLN A 296 -30.08 27.94 -9.74
CA GLN A 296 -30.89 28.35 -8.60
C GLN A 296 -31.59 29.69 -8.84
N ARG A 297 -30.88 30.68 -9.41
CA ARG A 297 -31.49 31.97 -9.77
C ARG A 297 -32.61 31.82 -10.81
N ILE A 298 -32.41 30.99 -11.84
CA ILE A 298 -33.43 30.78 -12.89
C ILE A 298 -34.64 30.02 -12.32
N GLU A 299 -34.41 28.96 -11.52
CA GLU A 299 -35.48 28.20 -10.84
C GLU A 299 -36.32 29.11 -9.92
N GLN A 300 -35.68 30.00 -9.15
CA GLN A 300 -36.37 30.96 -8.28
C GLN A 300 -37.18 32.01 -9.04
N THR A 301 -36.67 32.52 -10.16
CA THR A 301 -37.41 33.50 -10.98
C THR A 301 -38.60 32.85 -11.66
N LEU A 302 -38.50 31.60 -12.12
CA LEU A 302 -39.60 30.87 -12.74
C LEU A 302 -40.76 30.66 -11.74
N HIS A 303 -40.43 30.17 -10.53
CA HIS A 303 -41.41 29.93 -9.47
C HIS A 303 -42.08 31.21 -8.93
N ARG A 304 -41.53 32.39 -9.24
CA ARG A 304 -42.11 33.69 -8.85
C ARG A 304 -43.05 34.26 -9.92
N ILE A 305 -42.95 33.77 -11.16
CA ILE A 305 -43.72 34.23 -12.31
C ILE A 305 -44.97 33.35 -12.51
N ASP A 306 -44.89 32.08 -12.12
CA ASP A 306 -46.05 31.19 -11.92
C ASP A 306 -46.80 31.52 -10.62
#